data_AF-A0A7S2D8Z0-F1
#
_entry.id   AF-A0A7S2D8Z0-F1
#
_cell.length_a   1.000
_cell.length_b   1.000
_cell.length_c   1.000
_cell.angle_alpha   90.00
_cell.angle_beta   90.00
_cell.angle_gamma   90.00
#
_symmetry.space_group_name_H-M   'P 1'
#
loop_
_entity.id
_entity.type
_entity.pdbx_description
1 polymer ?
#
loop_
_entity_poly.entity_id
_entity_poly.type
_entity_poly.pdbx_seq_one_letter_code
_entity_poly.pdbx_strand_id
1 'polypeptide(L)'
;EREATQLTKMITDGSMRRGHLLALISADQLRSVGFLADQLLGTGFQLADLRKGGYTAAEMKAIKLKASELREGGYTAGQLKAGGFPTSQLKVAGYTAAELKAGGFVSRQLKAVGFSAQELKSNGFSATELRDGTFSA
;
A
#
# COMPACT_ATOMS: atom_id res chain seq x y z
N GLU A 1 -13.21 -3.32 -25.83
CA GLU A 1 -12.11 -2.52 -26.42
C GLU A 1 -12.50 -1.10 -26.82
N ARG A 2 -13.59 -0.85 -27.58
CA ARG A 2 -13.90 0.53 -28.06
C ARG A 2 -14.18 1.56 -26.95
N GLU A 3 -14.89 1.18 -25.88
CA GLU A 3 -15.18 2.09 -24.75
C GLU A 3 -13.91 2.46 -23.96
N ALA A 4 -13.03 1.48 -23.74
CA ALA A 4 -11.73 1.67 -23.12
C ALA A 4 -10.87 2.69 -23.88
N THR A 5 -10.76 2.54 -25.20
CA THR A 5 -9.98 3.46 -26.05
C THR A 5 -10.59 4.86 -26.10
N GLN A 6 -11.93 4.95 -26.07
CA GLN A 6 -12.64 6.22 -26.12
C GLN A 6 -12.50 7.00 -24.79
N LEU A 7 -12.61 6.30 -23.65
CA LEU A 7 -12.31 6.87 -22.33
C LEU A 7 -10.87 7.35 -22.23
N THR A 8 -9.89 6.54 -22.67
CA THR A 8 -8.48 6.94 -22.69
C THR A 8 -8.27 8.21 -23.52
N LYS A 9 -8.85 8.30 -24.72
CA LYS A 9 -8.77 9.51 -25.55
C LYS A 9 -9.39 10.73 -24.87
N MET A 10 -10.57 10.59 -24.25
CA MET A 10 -11.26 11.71 -23.59
C MET A 10 -10.51 12.23 -22.35
N ILE A 11 -9.74 11.34 -21.68
CA ILE A 11 -8.88 11.69 -20.55
C ILE A 11 -7.61 12.39 -21.04
N THR A 12 -6.94 11.85 -22.06
CA THR A 12 -5.67 12.41 -22.57
C THR A 12 -5.87 13.72 -23.34
N ASP A 13 -7.00 13.89 -24.02
CA ASP A 13 -7.33 15.11 -24.79
C ASP A 13 -7.82 16.27 -23.89
N GLY A 14 -7.90 16.04 -22.56
CA GLY A 14 -8.31 17.05 -21.59
C GLY A 14 -9.79 17.46 -21.67
N SER A 15 -10.60 16.72 -22.45
CA SER A 15 -12.02 17.02 -22.67
C SER A 15 -12.87 16.78 -21.40
N MET A 16 -12.43 15.93 -20.48
CA MET A 16 -13.07 15.78 -19.17
C MET A 16 -12.48 16.76 -18.14
N ARG A 17 -13.35 17.55 -17.51
CA ARG A 17 -12.97 18.36 -16.35
C ARG A 17 -12.45 17.43 -15.24
N ARG A 18 -11.26 17.70 -14.70
CA ARG A 18 -10.59 16.88 -13.65
C ARG A 18 -11.53 16.45 -12.51
N GLY A 19 -12.40 17.33 -12.04
CA GLY A 19 -13.38 17.01 -10.99
C GLY A 19 -14.50 16.05 -11.42
N HIS A 20 -14.87 16.06 -12.70
CA HIS A 20 -15.89 15.15 -13.27
C HIS A 20 -15.31 13.74 -13.50
N LEU A 21 -14.03 13.68 -13.85
CA LEU A 21 -13.26 12.44 -14.04
C LEU A 21 -13.15 11.66 -12.71
N LEU A 22 -12.88 12.34 -11.60
CA LEU A 22 -12.85 11.74 -10.25
C LEU A 22 -14.24 11.34 -9.73
N ALA A 23 -15.32 11.93 -10.26
CA ALA A 23 -16.68 11.69 -9.77
C ALA A 23 -17.40 10.54 -10.49
N LEU A 24 -17.10 10.31 -11.78
CA LEU A 24 -17.76 9.26 -12.58
C LEU A 24 -16.87 8.06 -12.87
N ILE A 25 -15.54 8.23 -12.86
CA ILE A 25 -14.61 7.17 -13.22
C ILE A 25 -13.77 6.78 -12.01
N SER A 26 -14.00 5.57 -11.52
CA SER A 26 -13.19 5.02 -10.42
C SER A 26 -11.87 4.47 -10.95
N ALA A 27 -10.83 4.48 -10.11
CA ALA A 27 -9.54 3.86 -10.44
C ALA A 27 -9.69 2.37 -10.84
N ASP A 28 -10.73 1.68 -10.36
CA ASP A 28 -11.10 0.32 -10.77
C ASP A 28 -11.44 0.22 -12.27
N GLN A 29 -12.28 1.13 -12.78
CA GLN A 29 -12.63 1.16 -14.20
C GLN A 29 -11.41 1.49 -15.06
N LEU A 30 -10.56 2.41 -14.61
CA LEU A 30 -9.32 2.77 -15.30
C LEU A 30 -8.35 1.58 -15.33
N ARG A 31 -8.27 0.83 -14.24
CA ARG A 31 -7.50 -0.41 -14.21
C ARG A 31 -8.04 -1.45 -15.18
N SER A 32 -9.36 -1.64 -15.24
CA SER A 32 -10.00 -2.61 -16.13
C SER A 32 -9.76 -2.29 -17.62
N VAL A 33 -9.46 -1.04 -17.95
CA VAL A 33 -9.11 -0.61 -19.31
C VAL A 33 -7.59 -0.50 -19.55
N GLY A 34 -6.77 -0.88 -18.57
CA GLY A 34 -5.31 -1.03 -18.70
C GLY A 34 -4.47 0.15 -18.21
N PHE A 35 -5.02 1.13 -17.49
CA PHE A 35 -4.21 2.20 -16.92
C PHE A 35 -3.29 1.70 -15.80
N LEU A 36 -2.09 2.25 -15.78
CA LEU A 36 -1.12 2.04 -14.71
C LEU A 36 -1.30 3.08 -13.60
N ALA A 37 -0.95 2.71 -12.37
CA ALA A 37 -1.02 3.59 -11.21
C ALA A 37 -0.23 4.91 -11.42
N ASP A 38 0.95 4.84 -12.05
CA ASP A 38 1.78 6.01 -12.36
C ASP A 38 1.04 7.05 -13.21
N GLN A 39 0.34 6.60 -14.25
CA GLN A 39 -0.44 7.48 -15.12
C GLN A 39 -1.56 8.17 -14.33
N LEU A 40 -2.23 7.42 -13.45
CA LEU A 40 -3.30 7.97 -12.62
C LEU A 40 -2.77 8.98 -11.59
N LEU A 41 -1.62 8.72 -10.97
CA LEU A 41 -0.96 9.69 -10.09
C LEU A 41 -0.61 10.98 -10.84
N GLY A 42 -0.08 10.87 -12.07
CA GLY A 42 0.21 12.03 -12.92
C GLY A 42 -1.03 12.85 -13.30
N THR A 43 -2.21 12.22 -13.34
CA THR A 43 -3.49 12.92 -13.58
C THR A 43 -4.09 13.57 -12.34
N GLY A 44 -3.56 13.26 -11.14
CA GLY A 44 -4.01 13.81 -9.86
C GLY A 44 -4.90 12.89 -9.02
N PHE A 45 -4.98 11.59 -9.34
CA PHE A 45 -5.59 10.61 -8.42
C PHE A 45 -4.75 10.44 -7.18
N GLN A 46 -5.40 10.22 -6.03
CA GLN A 46 -4.69 9.91 -4.79
C GLN A 46 -4.44 8.41 -4.66
N LEU A 47 -3.40 8.04 -3.91
CA LEU A 47 -3.09 6.64 -3.60
C LEU A 47 -4.27 5.93 -2.93
N ALA A 48 -5.09 6.64 -2.16
CA ALA A 48 -6.31 6.12 -1.56
C ALA A 48 -7.35 5.70 -2.61
N ASP A 49 -7.48 6.46 -3.70
CA ASP A 49 -8.37 6.13 -4.81
C ASP A 49 -7.84 4.93 -5.59
N LEU A 50 -6.53 4.89 -5.83
CA LEU A 50 -5.88 3.73 -6.46
C LEU A 50 -6.06 2.45 -5.64
N ARG A 51 -5.92 2.55 -4.32
CA ARG A 51 -6.17 1.43 -3.41
C ARG A 51 -7.62 0.94 -3.52
N LYS A 52 -8.59 1.86 -3.57
CA LYS A 52 -10.01 1.54 -3.81
C LYS A 52 -10.24 0.95 -5.19
N GLY A 53 -9.47 1.37 -6.19
CA GLY A 53 -9.43 0.80 -7.53
C GLY A 53 -8.75 -0.57 -7.63
N GLY A 54 -8.36 -1.15 -6.49
CA GLY A 54 -7.75 -2.47 -6.42
C GLY A 54 -6.26 -2.50 -6.76
N TYR A 55 -5.62 -1.36 -7.04
CA TYR A 55 -4.17 -1.35 -7.26
C TYR A 55 -3.45 -1.85 -6.01
N THR A 56 -2.52 -2.78 -6.22
CA THR A 56 -1.80 -3.47 -5.16
C THR A 56 -0.51 -2.76 -4.83
N ALA A 57 0.01 -2.99 -3.62
CA ALA A 57 1.32 -2.46 -3.24
C ALA A 57 2.44 -2.96 -4.19
N ALA A 58 2.34 -4.17 -4.76
CA ALA A 58 3.31 -4.65 -5.75
C ALA A 58 3.37 -3.75 -7.00
N GLU A 59 2.22 -3.34 -7.52
CA GLU A 59 2.12 -2.44 -8.66
C GLU A 59 2.71 -1.06 -8.31
N MET A 60 2.43 -0.58 -7.10
CA MET A 60 3.01 0.67 -6.58
C MET A 60 4.54 0.57 -6.42
N LYS A 61 5.05 -0.58 -6.00
CA LYS A 61 6.48 -0.85 -5.92
C LYS A 61 7.14 -0.83 -7.29
N ALA A 62 6.45 -1.33 -8.32
CA ALA A 62 6.96 -1.35 -9.69
C ALA A 62 7.17 0.07 -10.24
N ILE A 63 6.34 1.03 -9.82
CA ILE A 63 6.50 2.46 -10.13
C ILE A 63 7.43 3.19 -9.15
N LYS A 64 8.25 2.45 -8.39
CA LYS A 64 9.26 2.94 -7.44
C LYS A 64 8.71 3.77 -6.27
N LEU A 65 7.42 3.64 -5.93
CA LEU A 65 6.89 4.24 -4.72
C LEU A 65 7.46 3.59 -3.46
N LYS A 66 7.63 4.40 -2.43
CA LYS A 66 8.11 3.95 -1.12
C LYS A 66 6.95 3.49 -0.24
N ALA A 67 7.27 2.63 0.73
CA ALA A 67 6.31 2.18 1.73
C ALA A 67 5.69 3.35 2.52
N SER A 68 6.42 4.45 2.72
CA SER A 68 5.91 5.67 3.40
C SER A 68 4.79 6.32 2.61
N GLU A 69 4.95 6.48 1.30
CA GLU A 69 3.91 7.09 0.46
C GLU A 69 2.68 6.19 0.38
N LEU A 70 2.89 4.87 0.29
CA LEU A 70 1.77 3.91 0.36
C LEU A 70 1.02 3.99 1.69
N ARG A 71 1.73 4.24 2.80
CA ARG A 71 1.10 4.46 4.10
C ARG A 71 0.22 5.71 4.10
N GLU A 72 0.69 6.81 3.51
CA GLU A 72 -0.12 8.02 3.33
C GLU A 72 -1.34 7.78 2.44
N GLY A 73 -1.22 6.87 1.47
CA GLY A 73 -2.31 6.34 0.67
C GLY A 73 -3.29 5.41 1.40
N GLY A 74 -3.06 5.11 2.68
CA GLY A 74 -3.89 4.23 3.49
C GLY A 74 -3.74 2.74 3.18
N TYR A 75 -2.61 2.33 2.59
CA TYR A 75 -2.29 0.90 2.47
C TYR A 75 -1.92 0.33 3.83
N THR A 76 -2.26 -0.93 4.07
CA THR A 76 -1.95 -1.61 5.32
C THR A 76 -0.65 -2.39 5.22
N ALA A 77 0.02 -2.62 6.36
CA ALA A 77 1.22 -3.45 6.42
C ALA A 77 1.06 -4.82 5.73
N GLY A 78 -0.11 -5.44 5.86
CA GLY A 78 -0.41 -6.72 5.19
C GLY A 78 -0.46 -6.60 3.66
N GLN A 79 -1.00 -5.51 3.12
CA GLN A 79 -0.98 -5.25 1.69
C GLN A 79 0.44 -5.02 1.18
N LEU A 80 1.26 -4.27 1.92
CA LEU A 80 2.66 -4.07 1.55
C LEU A 80 3.47 -5.37 1.67
N LYS A 81 3.20 -6.22 2.66
CA LYS A 81 3.77 -7.56 2.77
C LYS A 81 3.46 -8.40 1.53
N ALA A 82 2.19 -8.43 1.12
CA ALA A 82 1.75 -9.11 -0.10
C ALA A 82 2.41 -8.51 -1.35
N GLY A 83 2.65 -7.20 -1.35
CA GLY A 83 3.40 -6.49 -2.39
C GLY A 83 4.91 -6.73 -2.39
N GLY A 84 5.42 -7.56 -1.47
CA GLY A 84 6.85 -7.86 -1.37
C GLY A 84 7.69 -6.73 -0.78
N PHE A 85 7.10 -5.86 0.03
CA PHE A 85 7.87 -4.88 0.80
C PHE A 85 8.51 -5.56 2.02
N PRO A 86 9.83 -5.37 2.23
CA PRO A 86 10.48 -5.90 3.41
C PRO A 86 10.05 -5.14 4.66
N THR A 87 9.98 -5.85 5.79
CA THR A 87 9.62 -5.29 7.10
C THR A 87 10.48 -4.08 7.48
N SER A 88 11.75 -4.02 7.04
CA SER A 88 12.63 -2.89 7.31
C SER A 88 12.12 -1.60 6.67
N GLN A 89 11.59 -1.69 5.44
CA GLN A 89 10.99 -0.54 4.77
C GLN A 89 9.68 -0.13 5.44
N LEU A 90 8.91 -1.08 5.96
CA LEU A 90 7.70 -0.78 6.74
C LEU A 90 8.03 -0.05 8.03
N LYS A 91 9.07 -0.49 8.75
CA LYS A 91 9.56 0.21 9.94
C LYS A 91 9.99 1.64 9.61
N VAL A 92 10.77 1.83 8.54
CA VAL A 92 11.19 3.16 8.07
C VAL A 92 10.00 4.01 7.62
N ALA A 93 8.97 3.39 7.07
CA ALA A 93 7.71 4.06 6.71
C ALA A 93 6.85 4.47 7.91
N GLY A 94 7.25 4.09 9.13
CA GLY A 94 6.55 4.45 10.36
C GLY A 94 5.39 3.52 10.70
N TYR A 95 5.35 2.30 10.16
CA TYR A 95 4.40 1.29 10.63
C TYR A 95 4.80 0.82 12.03
N THR A 96 3.81 0.82 12.92
CA THR A 96 3.96 0.31 14.27
C THR A 96 3.99 -1.22 14.28
N ALA A 97 4.54 -1.79 15.35
CA ALA A 97 4.53 -3.24 15.51
C ALA A 97 3.11 -3.82 15.55
N ALA A 98 2.13 -3.07 16.06
CA ALA A 98 0.73 -3.49 16.08
C ALA A 98 0.14 -3.59 14.66
N GLU A 99 0.42 -2.60 13.80
CA GLU A 99 0.00 -2.64 12.40
C GLU A 99 0.68 -3.78 11.63
N LEU A 100 1.96 -4.02 11.90
CA LEU A 100 2.69 -5.15 11.33
C LEU A 100 2.08 -6.48 11.82
N LYS A 101 1.74 -6.60 13.10
CA LYS A 101 1.04 -7.77 13.63
C LYS A 101 -0.27 -8.02 12.90
N ALA A 102 -1.09 -6.97 12.74
CA ALA A 102 -2.34 -7.04 11.98
C ALA A 102 -2.12 -7.42 10.51
N GLY A 103 -0.98 -7.02 9.93
CA GLY A 103 -0.52 -7.45 8.61
C GLY A 103 0.02 -8.89 8.54
N GLY A 104 -0.03 -9.65 9.64
CA GLY A 104 0.46 -11.02 9.73
C GLY A 104 1.97 -11.13 9.84
N PHE A 105 2.67 -10.11 10.32
CA PHE A 105 4.08 -10.21 10.67
C PHE A 105 4.24 -10.85 12.06
N VAL A 106 5.22 -11.75 12.17
CA VAL A 106 5.55 -12.40 13.44
C VAL A 106 6.67 -11.67 14.17
N SER A 107 6.71 -11.82 15.49
CA SER A 107 7.72 -11.23 16.38
C SER A 107 9.16 -11.46 15.89
N ARG A 108 9.49 -12.64 15.35
CA ARG A 108 10.81 -12.94 14.78
C ARG A 108 11.18 -12.01 13.62
N GLN A 109 10.23 -11.70 12.73
CA GLN A 109 10.45 -10.79 11.61
C GLN A 109 10.64 -9.35 12.10
N LEU A 110 9.92 -8.96 13.15
CA LEU A 110 10.05 -7.64 13.75
C LEU A 110 11.37 -7.49 14.51
N LYS A 111 11.81 -8.54 15.19
CA LYS A 111 13.14 -8.62 15.81
C LYS A 111 14.25 -8.37 14.80
N ALA A 112 14.16 -9.01 13.63
CA ALA A 112 15.17 -8.91 12.57
C ALA A 112 15.35 -7.47 12.05
N VAL A 113 14.33 -6.62 12.20
CA VAL A 113 14.40 -5.20 11.82
C VAL A 113 14.63 -4.27 13.01
N GLY A 114 14.96 -4.84 14.17
CA GLY A 114 15.34 -4.14 15.39
C GLY A 114 14.17 -3.59 16.19
N PHE A 115 12.99 -4.22 16.17
CA PHE A 115 12.00 -3.98 17.23
C PHE A 115 12.42 -4.69 18.50
N SER A 116 12.38 -4.00 19.63
CA SER A 116 12.64 -4.59 20.94
C SER A 116 11.45 -5.40 21.45
N ALA A 117 11.71 -6.37 22.34
CA ALA A 117 10.64 -7.14 22.99
C ALA A 117 9.65 -6.22 23.72
N GLN A 118 10.14 -5.13 24.31
CA GLN A 118 9.32 -4.16 25.03
C GLN A 118 8.41 -3.37 24.09
N GLU A 119 8.91 -2.91 22.94
CA GLU A 119 8.06 -2.27 21.91
C GLU A 119 6.98 -3.24 21.41
N LEU A 120 7.35 -4.48 21.09
CA LEU A 120 6.40 -5.47 20.62
C LEU A 120 5.33 -5.77 21.68
N LYS A 121 5.73 -5.95 22.95
CA LYS A 121 4.80 -6.15 24.07
C LYS A 121 3.83 -4.99 24.21
N SER A 122 4.34 -3.75 24.14
CA SER A 122 3.52 -2.53 24.21
C SER A 122 2.55 -2.42 23.03
N ASN A 123 2.92 -2.98 21.88
CA ASN A 123 2.11 -3.03 20.66
C ASN A 123 1.23 -4.30 20.56
N GLY A 124 0.98 -4.99 21.67
CA GLY A 124 0.01 -6.08 21.74
C GLY A 124 0.54 -7.46 21.35
N PHE A 125 1.86 -7.68 21.30
CA PHE A 125 2.42 -9.04 21.25
C PHE A 125 2.37 -9.70 22.63
N SER A 126 1.89 -10.92 22.68
CA SER A 126 1.88 -11.74 23.90
C SER A 126 3.29 -12.24 24.24
N ALA A 127 3.53 -12.56 25.52
CA ALA A 127 4.82 -13.09 25.98
C ALA A 127 5.20 -14.39 25.24
N THR A 128 4.22 -15.23 24.90
CA THR A 128 4.40 -16.44 24.09
C THR A 128 4.85 -16.11 22.66
N GLU A 129 4.24 -15.13 22.00
CA GLU A 129 4.67 -14.69 20.66
C GLU A 129 6.09 -14.11 20.69
N LEU A 130 6.46 -13.35 21.73
CA LEU A 130 7.82 -12.82 21.88
C LEU A 130 8.84 -13.93 22.10
N ARG A 131 8.52 -14.93 22.93
CA ARG A 131 9.38 -16.08 23.18
C ARG A 131 9.62 -16.88 21.89
N ASP A 132 8.59 -17.09 21.07
CA ASP A 132 8.70 -17.72 19.75
C ASP A 132 9.57 -16.91 18.77
N GLY A 133 9.49 -15.58 18.91
CA GLY A 133 10.33 -14.60 18.24
C GLY A 133 11.81 -14.67 18.59
N THR A 134 12.22 -15.61 19.46
CA THR A 134 13.56 -15.74 20.06
C THR A 134 13.95 -14.56 20.94
N PHE A 135 12.99 -13.76 21.41
CA PHE A 135 13.25 -12.81 22.49
C PHE A 135 13.37 -13.62 23.78
N SER A 136 14.58 -14.18 24.01
CA SER A 136 14.96 -14.66 25.33
C SER A 136 15.04 -13.47 26.27
N ALA A 137 14.53 -13.65 27.48
CA ALA A 137 14.81 -12.77 28.61
C ALA A 137 16.32 -12.73 28.87
#